data_AF-A0A1G2HG63-F1
#
_entry.id   AF-A0A1G2HG63-F1
#
_cell.length_a   1.000
_cell.length_b   1.000
_cell.length_c   1.000
_cell.angle_alpha   90.00
_cell.angle_beta   90.00
_cell.angle_gamma   90.00
#
_symmetry.space_group_name_H-M   'P 1'
#
loop_
_entity.id
_entity.type
_entity.pdbx_description
1 polymer ?
#
loop_
_entity_poly.entity_id
_entity_poly.type
_entity_poly.pdbx_seq_one_letter_code
_entity_poly.pdbx_strand_id
1 'polypeptide(L)'
;MIENPFKEIQVGTTKDIPSDVKTEQIELTLEQQSVRGDIMFWIAQGRIDRVLEIKKKFNLPDEVFQEMAAGGIESLIRNKQIDTALKIKRSLKMSDEVFQEAAKKGIVYQVKIGGIDTALKMKRKLKMSEGAFQGAVKEGIVPWLKNGDVDTVLKMKRKLKMSDEAFQEAAKEGIKYLLNGGNIDAALKIKEKFKIADEFFFLPEVQEAAREGIKHLLNGGNIDAALKIKERLNVSDIDIFDELESVKKSNLEKGNPYENHEWLMGVDKARESSALSSLLCRREEDIRTAMGITNTQEEGEISDEQIAVLTERIKRIQEIIQEEWVRFAEDIAQSIHIAELEKRVLVPNDTRTGPTLWRAINGLVSRFIVLEYAGVKGLINNLREQELIEVIRDGMNAFLKVYEMDIPLYDKLYEEFDDARVGQNRPMEVYLGRDGVYAWTGRKIQDIARWHRMDPKVKERIRAEGNILEIRPKYIVYPRYIKNNVPYIVKRAYLEQEQISIDQNPMFFDTGYTGSIPEDIMKVMGFKPKEIESRIRLLSTDTADRRVRGVPKNMRTGILEYIENNAKGEHGAEGLWLNPKTGKIEHIAEPTRPKEQFRYQMVRQALMRHYWFVENNR
;
A
#
# COMPACT_ATOMS: atom_id res chain seq x y z
N MET A 1 5.63 -27.11 -19.81
CA MET A 1 4.27 -27.66 -19.69
C MET A 1 3.54 -26.76 -18.71
N ILE A 2 2.46 -26.13 -19.17
CA ILE A 2 1.81 -25.01 -18.49
C ILE A 2 0.88 -25.55 -17.40
N GLU A 3 1.04 -25.00 -16.19
CA GLU A 3 0.29 -25.33 -14.98
C GLU A 3 -1.15 -24.78 -15.00
N ASN A 4 -2.01 -25.51 -14.30
CA ASN A 4 -3.45 -25.39 -14.17
C ASN A 4 -3.86 -24.20 -13.26
N PRO A 5 -4.69 -23.23 -13.73
CA PRO A 5 -5.08 -22.09 -12.91
C PRO A 5 -6.59 -22.08 -12.60
N PHE A 6 -7.05 -22.86 -11.61
CA PHE A 6 -8.32 -22.57 -10.91
C PHE A 6 -8.23 -23.00 -9.45
N LYS A 7 -7.76 -22.07 -8.61
CA LYS A 7 -7.84 -22.13 -7.15
C LYS A 7 -9.19 -21.62 -6.68
N GLU A 8 -9.68 -22.27 -5.64
CA GLU A 8 -10.93 -22.09 -4.92
C GLU A 8 -11.16 -20.64 -4.47
N ILE A 9 -12.41 -20.17 -4.59
CA ILE A 9 -12.93 -19.02 -3.84
C ILE A 9 -13.96 -19.57 -2.86
N GLN A 10 -13.59 -19.64 -1.58
CA GLN A 10 -14.53 -19.81 -0.48
C GLN A 10 -15.34 -18.52 -0.33
N VAL A 11 -16.67 -18.62 -0.29
CA VAL A 11 -17.57 -17.54 0.09
C VAL A 11 -18.36 -17.99 1.31
N GLY A 12 -18.44 -17.08 2.28
CA GLY A 12 -18.84 -17.31 3.65
C GLY A 12 -20.31 -17.64 3.86
N THR A 13 -20.52 -18.28 5.01
CA THR A 13 -21.79 -18.59 5.66
C THR A 13 -22.70 -17.38 5.82
N THR A 14 -23.96 -17.51 5.41
CA THR A 14 -25.07 -16.71 5.96
C THR A 14 -26.18 -17.63 6.43
N LYS A 15 -26.59 -17.37 7.68
CA LYS A 15 -27.65 -18.03 8.44
C LYS A 15 -29.00 -17.31 8.21
N ASP A 16 -30.06 -18.11 8.29
CA ASP A 16 -31.43 -17.83 8.76
C ASP A 16 -32.38 -16.97 7.91
N ILE A 17 -33.26 -17.63 7.11
CA ILE A 17 -34.67 -17.27 6.86
C ILE A 17 -35.50 -18.59 6.73
N PRO A 18 -36.78 -18.66 7.19
CA PRO A 18 -37.44 -19.90 7.63
C PRO A 18 -37.86 -20.91 6.56
N SER A 19 -37.73 -22.17 6.93
CA SER A 19 -38.25 -23.36 6.26
C SER A 19 -39.77 -23.45 6.35
N ASP A 20 -40.45 -23.49 5.22
CA ASP A 20 -41.64 -24.34 5.03
C ASP A 20 -42.06 -24.39 3.55
N VAL A 21 -41.21 -25.03 2.74
CA VAL A 21 -41.61 -25.88 1.60
C VAL A 21 -40.57 -27.01 1.53
N LYS A 22 -40.91 -28.21 2.00
CA LYS A 22 -40.05 -29.39 1.80
C LYS A 22 -40.09 -29.81 0.33
N THR A 23 -39.18 -29.29 -0.47
CA THR A 23 -38.70 -30.00 -1.68
C THR A 23 -37.80 -31.14 -1.20
N GLU A 24 -38.20 -32.39 -1.41
CA GLU A 24 -37.30 -33.55 -1.27
C GLU A 24 -36.08 -33.33 -2.17
N GLN A 25 -34.92 -33.03 -1.59
CA GLN A 25 -33.66 -32.98 -2.34
C GLN A 25 -33.17 -34.42 -2.56
N ILE A 26 -33.06 -34.83 -3.82
CA ILE A 26 -32.49 -36.12 -4.21
C ILE A 26 -30.98 -36.09 -3.92
N GLU A 27 -30.51 -36.83 -2.90
CA GLU A 27 -29.08 -36.97 -2.62
C GLU A 27 -28.38 -37.86 -3.67
N LEU A 28 -27.37 -37.30 -4.35
CA LEU A 28 -26.59 -37.98 -5.39
C LEU A 28 -25.23 -38.45 -4.86
N THR A 29 -24.77 -39.62 -5.32
CA THR A 29 -23.42 -40.10 -4.98
C THR A 29 -22.33 -39.30 -5.71
N LEU A 30 -21.09 -39.32 -5.19
CA LEU A 30 -19.93 -38.68 -5.85
C LEU A 30 -19.71 -39.19 -7.29
N GLU A 31 -19.98 -40.47 -7.53
CA GLU A 31 -19.89 -41.07 -8.88
C GLU A 31 -21.01 -40.58 -9.82
N GLN A 32 -22.21 -40.32 -9.30
CA GLN A 32 -23.31 -39.76 -10.09
C GLN A 32 -23.08 -38.27 -10.41
N GLN A 33 -22.40 -37.53 -9.52
CA GLN A 33 -22.05 -36.14 -9.76
C GLN A 33 -20.93 -36.00 -10.81
N SER A 34 -19.96 -36.92 -10.83
CA SER A 34 -18.78 -36.85 -11.71
C SER A 34 -19.11 -37.00 -13.20
N VAL A 35 -20.20 -37.68 -13.55
CA VAL A 35 -20.61 -37.94 -14.95
C VAL A 35 -21.31 -36.76 -15.64
N ARG A 36 -21.58 -35.67 -14.92
CA ARG A 36 -22.24 -34.46 -15.46
C ARG A 36 -21.47 -33.91 -16.68
N GLY A 37 -20.15 -33.85 -16.59
CA GLY A 37 -19.28 -33.35 -17.67
C GLY A 37 -19.34 -34.24 -18.93
N ASP A 38 -19.34 -35.56 -18.75
CA ASP A 38 -19.42 -36.52 -19.85
C ASP A 38 -20.76 -36.45 -20.57
N ILE A 39 -21.86 -36.34 -19.82
CA ILE A 39 -23.21 -36.16 -20.39
C ILE A 39 -23.25 -34.89 -21.24
N MET A 40 -22.76 -33.76 -20.72
CA MET A 40 -22.71 -32.49 -21.46
C MET A 40 -21.86 -32.61 -22.73
N PHE A 41 -20.68 -33.23 -22.63
CA PHE A 41 -19.77 -33.43 -23.76
C PHE A 41 -20.43 -34.25 -24.88
N TRP A 42 -21.02 -35.41 -24.56
CA TRP A 42 -21.62 -36.29 -25.57
C TRP A 42 -22.89 -35.69 -26.19
N ILE A 43 -23.67 -34.92 -25.42
CA ILE A 43 -24.78 -34.15 -25.96
C ILE A 43 -24.28 -33.10 -26.95
N ALA A 44 -23.22 -32.35 -26.63
CA ALA A 44 -22.64 -31.36 -27.54
C ALA A 44 -22.13 -31.98 -28.86
N GLN A 45 -21.74 -33.27 -28.83
CA GLN A 45 -21.36 -34.04 -30.02
C GLN A 45 -22.54 -34.72 -30.73
N GLY A 46 -23.77 -34.59 -30.22
CA GLY A 46 -24.96 -35.24 -30.78
C GLY A 46 -25.01 -36.77 -30.59
N ARG A 47 -24.21 -37.33 -29.67
CA ARG A 47 -24.05 -38.77 -29.45
C ARG A 47 -25.01 -39.30 -28.39
N ILE A 48 -26.30 -39.35 -28.73
CA ILE A 48 -27.40 -39.73 -27.82
C ILE A 48 -27.19 -41.14 -27.22
N ASP A 49 -26.70 -42.11 -27.99
CA ASP A 49 -26.53 -43.49 -27.52
C ASP A 49 -25.56 -43.58 -26.33
N ARG A 50 -24.48 -42.79 -26.36
CA ARG A 50 -23.51 -42.70 -25.24
C ARG A 50 -24.11 -42.04 -24.01
N VAL A 51 -24.96 -41.03 -24.20
CA VAL A 51 -25.65 -40.34 -23.11
C VAL A 51 -26.63 -41.29 -22.39
N LEU A 52 -27.36 -42.11 -23.15
CA LEU A 52 -28.27 -43.12 -22.60
C LEU A 52 -27.52 -44.29 -21.92
N GLU A 53 -26.36 -44.67 -22.44
CA GLU A 53 -25.46 -45.65 -21.82
C GLU A 53 -24.99 -45.18 -20.45
N ILE A 54 -24.59 -43.91 -20.32
CA ILE A 54 -24.20 -43.29 -19.03
C ILE A 54 -25.39 -43.28 -18.08
N LYS A 55 -26.58 -42.83 -18.52
CA LYS A 55 -27.80 -42.83 -17.70
C LYS A 55 -28.07 -44.19 -17.07
N LYS A 56 -27.98 -45.25 -17.89
CA LYS A 56 -28.23 -46.63 -17.47
C LYS A 56 -27.13 -47.15 -16.54
N LYS A 57 -25.86 -46.88 -16.86
CA LYS A 57 -24.69 -47.35 -16.09
C LYS A 57 -24.66 -46.78 -14.68
N PHE A 58 -25.04 -45.51 -14.50
CA PHE A 58 -24.98 -44.81 -13.22
C PHE A 58 -26.35 -44.69 -12.51
N ASN A 59 -27.37 -45.36 -13.05
CA ASN A 59 -28.75 -45.38 -12.52
C ASN A 59 -29.27 -43.98 -12.15
N LEU A 60 -29.10 -43.01 -13.06
CA LEU A 60 -29.44 -41.61 -12.79
C LEU A 60 -30.96 -41.39 -12.75
N PRO A 61 -31.50 -40.75 -11.70
CA PRO A 61 -32.90 -40.31 -11.66
C PRO A 61 -33.26 -39.44 -12.87
N ASP A 62 -34.49 -39.58 -13.37
CA ASP A 62 -34.92 -38.89 -14.60
C ASP A 62 -34.82 -37.37 -14.52
N GLU A 63 -35.17 -36.79 -13.37
CA GLU A 63 -35.10 -35.34 -13.12
C GLU A 63 -33.65 -34.83 -13.16
N VAL A 64 -32.76 -35.50 -12.42
CA VAL A 64 -31.33 -35.18 -12.37
C VAL A 64 -30.67 -35.35 -13.74
N PHE A 65 -30.98 -36.46 -14.42
CA PHE A 65 -30.47 -36.72 -15.76
C PHE A 65 -30.92 -35.64 -16.76
N GLN A 66 -32.18 -35.19 -16.69
CA GLN A 66 -32.68 -34.12 -17.53
C GLN A 66 -32.01 -32.78 -17.23
N GLU A 67 -31.77 -32.45 -15.95
CA GLU A 67 -31.02 -31.25 -15.57
C GLU A 67 -29.57 -31.28 -16.08
N MET A 68 -28.87 -32.41 -15.94
CA MET A 68 -27.52 -32.59 -16.49
C MET A 68 -27.52 -32.46 -18.03
N ALA A 69 -28.52 -33.04 -18.69
CA ALA A 69 -28.68 -32.97 -20.13
C ALA A 69 -28.99 -31.55 -20.63
N ALA A 70 -29.67 -30.74 -19.81
CA ALA A 70 -30.01 -29.35 -20.13
C ALA A 70 -28.77 -28.50 -20.43
N GLY A 71 -27.65 -28.71 -19.72
CA GLY A 71 -26.41 -27.98 -19.98
C GLY A 71 -25.77 -28.31 -21.34
N GLY A 72 -25.87 -29.56 -21.79
CA GLY A 72 -25.44 -29.94 -23.14
C GLY A 72 -26.33 -29.34 -24.22
N ILE A 73 -27.65 -29.30 -23.99
CA ILE A 73 -28.62 -28.65 -24.88
C ILE A 73 -28.37 -27.14 -24.94
N GLU A 74 -28.11 -26.51 -23.81
CA GLU A 74 -27.73 -25.10 -23.73
C GLU A 74 -26.49 -24.82 -24.60
N SER A 75 -25.45 -25.64 -24.51
CA SER A 75 -24.23 -25.52 -25.33
C SER A 75 -24.53 -25.60 -26.84
N LEU A 76 -25.35 -26.57 -27.27
CA LEU A 76 -25.78 -26.67 -28.66
C LEU A 76 -26.55 -25.44 -29.12
N ILE A 77 -27.44 -24.90 -28.27
CA ILE A 77 -28.20 -23.69 -28.59
C ILE A 77 -27.26 -22.48 -28.67
N ARG A 78 -26.32 -22.31 -27.74
CA ARG A 78 -25.28 -21.26 -27.81
C ARG A 78 -24.46 -21.34 -29.11
N ASN A 79 -24.19 -22.55 -29.60
CA ASN A 79 -23.48 -22.82 -30.86
C ASN A 79 -24.38 -22.83 -32.11
N LYS A 80 -25.62 -22.34 -32.00
CA LYS A 80 -26.59 -22.23 -33.12
C LYS A 80 -27.04 -23.57 -33.72
N GLN A 81 -26.80 -24.69 -33.04
CA GLN A 81 -27.16 -26.05 -33.44
C GLN A 81 -28.58 -26.43 -32.97
N ILE A 82 -29.57 -25.61 -33.36
CA ILE A 82 -30.96 -25.69 -32.86
C ILE A 82 -31.63 -27.02 -33.27
N ASP A 83 -31.39 -27.49 -34.49
CA ASP A 83 -32.05 -28.70 -35.00
C ASP A 83 -31.52 -29.96 -34.29
N THR A 84 -30.23 -29.98 -33.94
CA THR A 84 -29.62 -31.01 -33.10
C THR A 84 -30.19 -30.99 -31.69
N ALA A 85 -30.33 -29.82 -31.07
CA ALA A 85 -30.94 -29.66 -29.75
C ALA A 85 -32.39 -30.19 -29.73
N LEU A 86 -33.19 -29.89 -30.76
CA LEU A 86 -34.57 -30.40 -30.89
C LEU A 86 -34.62 -31.92 -31.10
N LYS A 87 -33.68 -32.50 -31.86
CA LYS A 87 -33.56 -33.95 -32.02
C LYS A 87 -33.26 -34.61 -30.67
N ILE A 88 -32.29 -34.07 -29.92
CA ILE A 88 -31.90 -34.59 -28.61
C ILE A 88 -33.05 -34.48 -27.61
N LYS A 89 -33.77 -33.35 -27.58
CA LYS A 89 -34.98 -33.20 -26.75
C LYS A 89 -35.97 -34.35 -26.94
N ARG A 90 -36.28 -34.68 -28.20
CA ARG A 90 -37.22 -35.77 -28.55
C ARG A 90 -36.66 -37.13 -28.14
N SER A 91 -35.38 -37.38 -28.44
CA SER A 91 -34.75 -38.67 -28.14
C SER A 91 -34.58 -38.93 -26.65
N LEU A 92 -34.33 -37.89 -25.86
CA LEU A 92 -34.22 -37.99 -24.40
C LEU A 92 -35.59 -37.89 -23.69
N LYS A 93 -36.69 -37.67 -24.44
CA LYS A 93 -38.03 -37.39 -23.90
C LYS A 93 -38.02 -36.29 -22.82
N MET A 94 -37.20 -35.26 -23.04
CA MET A 94 -37.01 -34.17 -22.07
C MET A 94 -38.28 -33.35 -21.92
N SER A 95 -38.59 -32.94 -20.69
CA SER A 95 -39.73 -32.08 -20.40
C SER A 95 -39.62 -30.73 -21.11
N ASP A 96 -40.77 -30.16 -21.44
CA ASP A 96 -40.82 -28.85 -22.08
C ASP A 96 -40.23 -27.76 -21.18
N GLU A 97 -40.45 -27.85 -19.87
CA GLU A 97 -39.94 -26.89 -18.89
C GLU A 97 -38.39 -26.84 -18.86
N VAL A 98 -37.74 -27.98 -18.68
CA VAL A 98 -36.26 -28.09 -18.65
C VAL A 98 -35.66 -27.63 -19.98
N PHE A 99 -36.28 -28.01 -21.09
CA PHE A 99 -35.83 -27.61 -22.42
C PHE A 99 -36.00 -26.11 -22.67
N GLN A 100 -37.12 -25.51 -22.26
CA GLN A 100 -37.38 -24.07 -22.44
C GLN A 100 -36.45 -23.23 -21.57
N GLU A 101 -36.07 -23.69 -20.38
CA GLU A 101 -35.07 -23.01 -19.54
C GLU A 101 -33.67 -23.05 -20.17
N ALA A 102 -33.24 -24.20 -20.71
CA ALA A 102 -31.98 -24.29 -21.47
C ALA A 102 -32.01 -23.40 -22.74
N ALA A 103 -33.16 -23.35 -23.42
CA ALA A 103 -33.38 -22.46 -24.56
C ALA A 103 -33.30 -20.98 -24.17
N LYS A 104 -33.87 -20.60 -23.03
CA LYS A 104 -33.81 -19.24 -22.47
C LYS A 104 -32.35 -18.83 -22.27
N LYS A 105 -31.54 -19.64 -21.58
CA LYS A 105 -30.10 -19.41 -21.35
C LYS A 105 -29.30 -19.26 -22.65
N GLY A 106 -29.59 -20.09 -23.66
CA GLY A 106 -29.00 -19.98 -24.99
C GLY A 106 -29.33 -18.67 -25.70
N ILE A 107 -30.58 -18.19 -25.57
CA ILE A 107 -31.00 -16.89 -26.11
C ILE A 107 -30.36 -15.72 -25.35
N VAL A 108 -30.31 -15.77 -24.02
CA VAL A 108 -29.59 -14.80 -23.19
C VAL A 108 -28.15 -14.65 -23.68
N TYR A 109 -27.46 -15.76 -23.92
CA TYR A 109 -26.09 -15.75 -24.45
C TYR A 109 -25.99 -15.04 -25.81
N GLN A 110 -26.89 -15.33 -26.75
CA GLN A 110 -26.88 -14.65 -28.05
C GLN A 110 -27.10 -13.14 -27.90
N VAL A 111 -28.00 -12.70 -27.02
CA VAL A 111 -28.25 -11.28 -26.76
C VAL A 111 -27.01 -10.62 -26.13
N LYS A 112 -26.33 -11.29 -25.19
CA LYS A 112 -25.08 -10.80 -24.57
C LYS A 112 -23.96 -10.55 -25.58
N ILE A 113 -23.90 -11.33 -26.67
CA ILE A 113 -22.90 -11.14 -27.74
C ILE A 113 -23.42 -10.32 -28.93
N GLY A 114 -24.61 -9.71 -28.82
CA GLY A 114 -25.21 -8.87 -29.88
C GLY A 114 -25.91 -9.64 -31.02
N GLY A 115 -26.06 -10.95 -30.90
CA GLY A 115 -26.66 -11.86 -31.89
C GLY A 115 -28.20 -11.82 -31.96
N ILE A 116 -28.80 -10.64 -32.12
CA ILE A 116 -30.27 -10.46 -32.11
C ILE A 116 -31.00 -11.24 -33.21
N ASP A 117 -30.45 -11.27 -34.43
CA ASP A 117 -31.08 -12.00 -35.54
C ASP A 117 -31.09 -13.52 -35.28
N THR A 118 -30.03 -14.01 -34.62
CA THR A 118 -29.94 -15.39 -34.13
C THR A 118 -30.96 -15.65 -33.03
N ALA A 119 -31.08 -14.77 -32.05
CA ALA A 119 -32.06 -14.87 -30.96
C ALA A 119 -33.51 -14.93 -31.49
N LEU A 120 -33.85 -14.10 -32.50
CA LEU A 120 -35.16 -14.13 -33.16
C LEU A 120 -35.39 -15.43 -33.97
N LYS A 121 -34.34 -15.98 -34.58
CA LYS A 121 -34.41 -17.30 -35.23
C LYS A 121 -34.63 -18.42 -34.20
N MET A 122 -33.95 -18.34 -33.05
CA MET A 122 -34.12 -19.27 -31.92
C MET A 122 -35.53 -19.23 -31.37
N LYS A 123 -36.07 -18.04 -31.07
CA LYS A 123 -37.46 -17.84 -30.61
C LYS A 123 -38.46 -18.61 -31.49
N ARG A 124 -38.36 -18.43 -32.81
CA ARG A 124 -39.25 -19.07 -33.80
C ARG A 124 -39.07 -20.59 -33.84
N LYS A 125 -37.83 -21.08 -33.96
CA LYS A 125 -37.55 -22.52 -34.08
C LYS A 125 -37.86 -23.30 -32.80
N LEU A 126 -37.61 -22.70 -31.63
CA LEU A 126 -37.81 -23.31 -30.32
C LEU A 126 -39.25 -23.12 -29.79
N LYS A 127 -40.10 -22.40 -30.54
CA LYS A 127 -41.49 -22.07 -30.19
C LYS A 127 -41.60 -21.46 -28.79
N MET A 128 -40.66 -20.56 -28.46
CA MET A 128 -40.62 -19.92 -27.15
C MET A 128 -41.77 -18.91 -27.01
N SER A 129 -42.40 -18.88 -25.84
CA SER A 129 -43.46 -17.91 -25.54
C SER A 129 -42.91 -16.47 -25.54
N GLU A 130 -43.80 -15.50 -25.75
CA GLU A 130 -43.41 -14.09 -25.77
C GLU A 130 -42.79 -13.65 -24.44
N GLY A 131 -43.41 -14.00 -23.31
CA GLY A 131 -42.91 -13.66 -21.98
C GLY A 131 -41.53 -14.26 -21.67
N ALA A 132 -41.30 -15.54 -22.01
CA ALA A 132 -40.00 -16.18 -21.79
C ALA A 132 -38.90 -15.55 -22.67
N PHE A 133 -39.23 -15.19 -23.91
CA PHE A 133 -38.31 -14.49 -24.80
C PHE A 133 -37.99 -13.08 -24.31
N GLN A 134 -38.99 -12.33 -23.83
CA GLN A 134 -38.78 -11.00 -23.24
C GLN A 134 -37.90 -11.08 -21.99
N GLY A 135 -38.14 -12.06 -21.11
CA GLY A 135 -37.26 -12.32 -19.95
C GLY A 135 -35.83 -12.62 -20.37
N ALA A 136 -35.62 -13.46 -21.39
CA ALA A 136 -34.29 -13.78 -21.92
C ALA A 136 -33.59 -12.54 -22.51
N VAL A 137 -34.32 -11.68 -23.21
CA VAL A 137 -33.79 -10.43 -23.73
C VAL A 137 -33.42 -9.49 -22.59
N LYS A 138 -34.30 -9.30 -21.60
CA LYS A 138 -34.04 -8.47 -20.41
C LYS A 138 -32.71 -8.88 -19.76
N GLU A 139 -32.55 -10.15 -19.43
CA GLU A 139 -31.32 -10.68 -18.83
C GLU A 139 -30.08 -10.52 -19.74
N GLY A 140 -30.28 -10.63 -21.05
CA GLY A 140 -29.21 -10.52 -22.05
C GLY A 140 -28.69 -9.09 -22.27
N ILE A 141 -29.54 -8.07 -22.10
CA ILE A 141 -29.18 -6.66 -22.32
C ILE A 141 -28.59 -5.97 -21.08
N VAL A 142 -28.89 -6.46 -19.87
CA VAL A 142 -28.38 -5.87 -18.61
C VAL A 142 -26.86 -5.68 -18.62
N PRO A 143 -26.01 -6.63 -19.06
CA PRO A 143 -24.56 -6.40 -19.10
C PRO A 143 -24.12 -5.22 -19.97
N TRP A 144 -24.79 -4.99 -21.10
CA TRP A 144 -24.52 -3.82 -21.94
C TRP A 144 -24.88 -2.52 -21.22
N LEU A 145 -26.00 -2.49 -20.50
CA LEU A 145 -26.42 -1.33 -19.72
C LEU A 145 -25.50 -1.08 -18.53
N LYS A 146 -25.01 -2.14 -17.86
CA LYS A 146 -24.01 -2.04 -16.79
C LYS A 146 -22.67 -1.44 -17.26
N ASN A 147 -22.35 -1.59 -18.54
CA ASN A 147 -21.17 -0.96 -19.18
C ASN A 147 -21.47 0.44 -19.76
N GLY A 148 -22.72 0.91 -19.71
CA GLY A 148 -23.11 2.20 -20.29
C GLY A 148 -23.36 2.18 -21.81
N ASP A 149 -23.44 1.00 -22.44
CA ASP A 149 -23.60 0.83 -23.90
C ASP A 149 -25.04 1.02 -24.39
N VAL A 150 -25.59 2.22 -24.14
CA VAL A 150 -26.98 2.58 -24.45
C VAL A 150 -27.31 2.44 -25.94
N ASP A 151 -26.40 2.84 -26.82
CA ASP A 151 -26.64 2.88 -28.27
C ASP A 151 -26.78 1.48 -28.88
N THR A 152 -26.02 0.52 -28.36
CA THR A 152 -26.12 -0.90 -28.74
C THR A 152 -27.49 -1.44 -28.36
N VAL A 153 -27.94 -1.20 -27.12
CA VAL A 153 -29.26 -1.67 -26.64
C VAL A 153 -30.41 -1.03 -27.42
N LEU A 154 -30.30 0.25 -27.80
CA LEU A 154 -31.30 0.90 -28.66
C LEU A 154 -31.36 0.30 -30.08
N LYS A 155 -30.23 -0.15 -30.64
CA LYS A 155 -30.22 -0.90 -31.91
C LYS A 155 -30.91 -2.25 -31.74
N MET A 156 -30.69 -2.94 -30.62
CA MET A 156 -31.37 -4.20 -30.30
C MET A 156 -32.88 -3.99 -30.16
N LYS A 157 -33.32 -2.95 -29.42
CA LYS A 157 -34.72 -2.56 -29.26
C LYS A 157 -35.43 -2.38 -30.60
N ARG A 158 -34.82 -1.64 -31.52
CA ARG A 158 -35.36 -1.42 -32.88
C ARG A 158 -35.56 -2.72 -33.67
N LYS A 159 -34.65 -3.69 -33.52
CA LYS A 159 -34.73 -4.98 -34.21
C LYS A 159 -35.77 -5.92 -33.58
N LEU A 160 -35.88 -5.91 -32.25
CA LEU A 160 -36.71 -6.86 -31.51
C LEU A 160 -38.21 -6.54 -31.55
N LYS A 161 -38.59 -5.26 -31.80
CA LYS A 161 -40.00 -4.79 -31.87
C LYS A 161 -40.86 -5.31 -30.71
N MET A 162 -40.30 -5.34 -29.49
CA MET A 162 -40.96 -5.80 -28.27
C MET A 162 -41.41 -4.62 -27.40
N SER A 163 -42.11 -4.93 -26.30
CA SER A 163 -42.67 -3.93 -25.40
C SER A 163 -41.59 -3.12 -24.66
N ASP A 164 -41.93 -1.89 -24.29
CA ASP A 164 -40.98 -0.96 -23.68
C ASP A 164 -40.65 -1.36 -22.23
N GLU A 165 -41.55 -2.07 -21.56
CA GLU A 165 -41.44 -2.50 -20.16
C GLU A 165 -40.21 -3.38 -19.92
N ALA A 166 -39.94 -4.35 -20.81
CA ALA A 166 -38.78 -5.24 -20.65
C ALA A 166 -37.44 -4.47 -20.74
N PHE A 167 -37.38 -3.44 -21.59
CA PHE A 167 -36.22 -2.58 -21.69
C PHE A 167 -36.10 -1.61 -20.51
N GLN A 168 -37.23 -1.11 -20.01
CA GLN A 168 -37.25 -0.24 -18.83
C GLN A 168 -36.78 -0.99 -17.58
N GLU A 169 -37.22 -2.22 -17.36
CA GLU A 169 -36.78 -3.04 -16.23
C GLU A 169 -35.28 -3.37 -16.30
N ALA A 170 -34.75 -3.70 -17.48
CA ALA A 170 -33.30 -3.86 -17.63
C ALA A 170 -32.54 -2.54 -17.42
N ALA A 171 -33.08 -1.41 -17.89
CA ALA A 171 -32.53 -0.08 -17.71
C ALA A 171 -32.45 0.31 -16.23
N LYS A 172 -33.48 0.00 -15.43
CA LYS A 172 -33.48 0.18 -13.97
C LYS A 172 -32.34 -0.61 -13.30
N GLU A 173 -32.13 -1.87 -13.66
CA GLU A 173 -31.02 -2.68 -13.15
C GLU A 173 -29.64 -2.13 -13.56
N GLY A 174 -29.51 -1.67 -14.81
CA GLY A 174 -28.30 -1.01 -15.30
C GLY A 174 -27.99 0.28 -14.56
N ILE A 175 -29.01 1.11 -14.31
CA ILE A 175 -28.89 2.36 -13.54
C ILE A 175 -28.40 2.05 -12.11
N LYS A 176 -29.03 1.12 -11.39
CA LYS A 176 -28.60 0.75 -10.02
C LYS A 176 -27.13 0.36 -9.98
N TYR A 177 -26.69 -0.46 -10.94
CA TYR A 177 -25.30 -0.88 -11.03
C TYR A 177 -24.34 0.28 -11.31
N LEU A 178 -24.69 1.15 -12.28
CA LEU A 178 -23.86 2.31 -12.63
C LEU A 178 -23.77 3.32 -11.49
N LEU A 179 -24.87 3.56 -10.77
CA LEU A 179 -24.88 4.44 -9.60
C LEU A 179 -23.99 3.89 -8.50
N ASN A 180 -24.06 2.60 -8.19
CA ASN A 180 -23.17 1.94 -7.23
C ASN A 180 -21.68 2.07 -7.62
N GLY A 181 -21.37 2.03 -8.93
CA GLY A 181 -20.03 2.30 -9.45
C GLY A 181 -19.65 3.78 -9.58
N GLY A 182 -20.52 4.72 -9.18
CA GLY A 182 -20.29 6.16 -9.29
C GLY A 182 -20.44 6.76 -10.70
N ASN A 183 -20.98 6.04 -11.68
CA ASN A 183 -21.13 6.49 -13.06
C ASN A 183 -22.49 7.16 -13.33
N ILE A 184 -22.63 8.40 -12.85
CA ILE A 184 -23.86 9.19 -12.98
C ILE A 184 -24.22 9.54 -14.42
N ASP A 185 -23.23 9.83 -15.27
CA ASP A 185 -23.49 10.26 -16.66
C ASP A 185 -24.10 9.13 -17.50
N ALA A 186 -23.57 7.91 -17.36
CA ALA A 186 -24.17 6.74 -18.02
C ALA A 186 -25.57 6.44 -17.47
N ALA A 187 -25.78 6.55 -16.15
CA ALA A 187 -27.08 6.34 -15.52
C ALA A 187 -28.14 7.35 -16.03
N LEU A 188 -27.79 8.64 -16.12
CA LEU A 188 -28.66 9.68 -16.66
C LEU A 188 -28.92 9.50 -18.18
N LYS A 189 -27.92 9.06 -18.94
CA LYS A 189 -28.11 8.72 -20.36
C LYS A 189 -29.11 7.57 -20.52
N ILE A 190 -29.05 6.54 -19.67
CA ILE A 190 -30.03 5.44 -19.67
C ILE A 190 -31.43 5.96 -19.30
N LYS A 191 -31.53 6.76 -18.24
CA LYS A 191 -32.79 7.39 -17.82
C LYS A 191 -33.51 8.08 -18.98
N GLU A 192 -32.79 8.97 -19.68
CA GLU A 192 -33.33 9.74 -20.79
C GLU A 192 -33.76 8.84 -21.96
N LYS A 193 -32.89 7.92 -22.40
CA LYS A 193 -33.15 7.09 -23.59
C LYS A 193 -34.22 6.02 -23.39
N PHE A 194 -34.41 5.53 -22.16
CA PHE A 194 -35.43 4.54 -21.83
C PHE A 194 -36.67 5.14 -21.14
N LYS A 195 -36.72 6.47 -20.97
CA LYS A 195 -37.84 7.20 -20.36
C LYS A 195 -38.18 6.64 -18.97
N ILE A 196 -37.15 6.44 -18.14
CA ILE A 196 -37.34 6.01 -16.75
C ILE A 196 -37.87 7.19 -15.95
N ALA A 197 -38.98 6.96 -15.23
CA ALA A 197 -39.68 7.97 -14.46
C ALA A 197 -38.83 8.48 -13.27
N ASP A 198 -39.06 9.71 -12.84
CA ASP A 198 -38.28 10.34 -11.76
C ASP A 198 -38.48 9.63 -10.42
N GLU A 199 -39.68 9.09 -10.18
CA GLU A 199 -40.06 8.31 -8.99
C GLU A 199 -39.11 7.14 -8.72
N PHE A 200 -38.55 6.56 -9.78
CA PHE A 200 -37.57 5.47 -9.66
C PHE A 200 -36.33 5.88 -8.86
N PHE A 201 -35.87 7.12 -9.01
CA PHE A 201 -34.67 7.60 -8.31
C PHE A 201 -34.93 7.87 -6.84
N PHE A 202 -36.18 7.96 -6.41
CA PHE A 202 -36.54 8.11 -5.00
C PHE A 202 -36.77 6.76 -4.29
N LEU A 203 -36.61 5.64 -4.99
CA LEU A 203 -36.71 4.31 -4.37
C LEU A 203 -35.54 4.07 -3.40
N PRO A 204 -35.78 3.45 -2.22
CA PRO A 204 -34.73 3.21 -1.23
C PRO A 204 -33.51 2.46 -1.79
N GLU A 205 -33.73 1.44 -2.62
CA GLU A 205 -32.66 0.65 -3.25
C GLU A 205 -31.81 1.46 -4.25
N VAL A 206 -32.39 2.47 -4.90
CA VAL A 206 -31.68 3.34 -5.86
C VAL A 206 -30.90 4.42 -5.13
N GLN A 207 -31.51 5.00 -4.09
CA GLN A 207 -30.84 5.93 -3.19
C GLN A 207 -29.63 5.25 -2.53
N GLU A 208 -29.77 4.01 -2.03
CA GLU A 208 -28.66 3.26 -1.45
C GLU A 208 -27.52 3.00 -2.45
N ALA A 209 -27.86 2.61 -3.68
CA ALA A 209 -26.86 2.49 -4.74
C ALA A 209 -26.15 3.82 -5.03
N ALA A 210 -26.86 4.96 -4.97
CA ALA A 210 -26.24 6.27 -5.11
C ALA A 210 -25.33 6.62 -3.92
N ARG A 211 -25.68 6.24 -2.68
CA ARG A 211 -24.82 6.42 -1.49
C ARG A 211 -23.52 5.65 -1.61
N GLU A 212 -23.59 4.37 -1.97
CA GLU A 212 -22.40 3.53 -2.19
C GLU A 212 -21.54 4.07 -3.34
N GLY A 213 -22.17 4.57 -4.41
CA GLY A 213 -21.50 5.30 -5.48
C GLY A 213 -20.73 6.53 -5.01
N ILE A 214 -21.35 7.36 -4.16
CA ILE A 214 -20.70 8.52 -3.55
C ILE A 214 -19.48 8.08 -2.73
N LYS A 215 -19.62 7.09 -1.86
CA LYS A 215 -18.49 6.54 -1.09
C LYS A 215 -17.36 6.03 -1.98
N HIS A 216 -17.71 5.28 -3.03
CA HIS A 216 -16.76 4.77 -4.01
C HIS A 216 -15.98 5.90 -4.71
N LEU A 217 -16.67 6.97 -5.12
CA LEU A 217 -16.05 8.14 -5.74
C LEU A 217 -15.17 8.93 -4.77
N LEU A 218 -15.60 9.12 -3.52
CA LEU A 218 -14.80 9.79 -2.50
C LEU A 218 -13.53 8.98 -2.17
N ASN A 219 -13.64 7.65 -2.10
CA ASN A 219 -12.48 6.75 -1.96
C ASN A 219 -11.49 6.89 -3.12
N GLY A 220 -11.99 7.10 -4.35
CA GLY A 220 -11.20 7.35 -5.55
C GLY A 220 -10.77 8.81 -5.76
N GLY A 221 -11.19 9.74 -4.90
CA GLY A 221 -10.86 11.17 -5.00
C GLY A 221 -11.71 11.99 -5.97
N ASN A 222 -12.80 11.45 -6.50
CA ASN A 222 -13.66 12.12 -7.47
C ASN A 222 -14.82 12.87 -6.78
N ILE A 223 -14.47 13.95 -6.08
CA ILE A 223 -15.41 14.78 -5.29
C ILE A 223 -16.47 15.43 -6.20
N ASP A 224 -16.09 15.91 -7.37
CA ASP A 224 -17.02 16.56 -8.31
C ASP A 224 -18.10 15.58 -8.79
N ALA A 225 -17.74 14.34 -9.09
CA ALA A 225 -18.72 13.32 -9.46
C ALA A 225 -19.62 12.94 -8.27
N ALA A 226 -19.08 12.89 -7.05
CA ALA A 226 -19.87 12.63 -5.85
C ALA A 226 -20.90 13.75 -5.60
N LEU A 227 -20.49 15.02 -5.72
CA LEU A 227 -21.38 16.19 -5.65
C LEU A 227 -22.45 16.13 -6.74
N LYS A 228 -22.05 15.79 -7.97
CA LYS A 228 -22.98 15.63 -9.10
C LYS A 228 -24.03 14.54 -8.85
N ILE A 229 -23.67 13.41 -8.23
CA ILE A 229 -24.65 12.39 -7.81
C ILE A 229 -25.61 12.96 -6.77
N LYS A 230 -25.08 13.57 -5.71
CA LYS A 230 -25.87 14.15 -4.62
C LYS A 230 -26.89 15.17 -5.14
N GLU A 231 -26.45 16.12 -5.96
CA GLU A 231 -27.30 17.18 -6.52
C GLU A 231 -28.35 16.63 -7.48
N ARG A 232 -27.94 15.75 -8.41
CA ARG A 232 -28.83 15.27 -9.48
C ARG A 232 -29.84 14.24 -9.01
N LEU A 233 -29.54 13.51 -7.94
CA LEU A 233 -30.45 12.50 -7.37
C LEU A 233 -31.10 12.93 -6.06
N ASN A 234 -30.85 14.18 -5.63
CA ASN A 234 -31.37 14.76 -4.40
C ASN A 234 -31.20 13.83 -3.18
N VAL A 235 -29.98 13.32 -2.99
CA VAL A 235 -29.65 12.44 -1.87
C VAL A 235 -29.55 13.30 -0.61
N SER A 236 -30.69 13.50 0.08
CA SER A 236 -30.89 14.52 1.12
C SER A 236 -30.16 14.24 2.44
N ASP A 237 -29.86 12.97 2.72
CA ASP A 237 -29.40 12.54 4.05
C ASP A 237 -27.88 12.37 4.13
N ILE A 238 -27.15 12.74 3.07
CA ILE A 238 -25.68 12.69 3.04
C ILE A 238 -25.12 14.11 3.09
N ASP A 239 -24.41 14.42 4.16
CA ASP A 239 -23.39 15.46 4.13
C ASP A 239 -22.10 14.85 3.54
N ILE A 240 -21.62 15.43 2.44
CA ILE A 240 -20.42 14.93 1.76
C ILE A 240 -19.18 15.14 2.63
N PHE A 241 -19.15 16.19 3.46
CA PHE A 241 -18.04 16.43 4.37
C PHE A 241 -18.05 15.46 5.54
N ASP A 242 -19.22 15.13 6.10
CA ASP A 242 -19.32 14.12 7.16
C ASP A 242 -18.95 12.73 6.62
N GLU A 243 -19.41 12.38 5.42
CA GLU A 243 -19.04 11.11 4.78
C GLU A 243 -17.54 11.04 4.49
N LEU A 244 -16.94 12.16 4.10
CA LEU A 244 -15.51 12.27 3.87
C LEU A 244 -14.69 12.08 5.16
N GLU A 245 -15.14 12.66 6.28
CA GLU A 245 -14.55 12.42 7.60
C GLU A 245 -14.81 10.99 8.11
N SER A 246 -15.97 10.39 7.79
CA SER A 246 -16.28 9.00 8.09
C SER A 246 -15.33 8.04 7.37
N VAL A 247 -15.16 8.21 6.05
CA VAL A 247 -14.20 7.46 5.23
C VAL A 247 -12.79 7.62 5.77
N LYS A 248 -12.40 8.83 6.17
CA LYS A 248 -11.09 9.06 6.77
C LYS A 248 -10.91 8.26 8.05
N LYS A 249 -11.87 8.31 8.97
CA LYS A 249 -11.81 7.57 10.24
C LYS A 249 -11.85 6.06 10.07
N SER A 250 -12.64 5.52 9.14
CA SER A 250 -12.75 4.08 8.92
C SER A 250 -11.50 3.44 8.33
N ASN A 251 -10.62 4.24 7.73
CA ASN A 251 -9.37 3.81 7.10
C ASN A 251 -8.13 4.11 7.96
N LEU A 252 -8.33 4.53 9.21
CA LEU A 252 -7.28 4.71 10.20
C LEU A 252 -7.44 3.66 11.30
N GLU A 253 -6.33 3.08 11.72
CA GLU A 253 -6.28 2.15 12.83
C GLU A 253 -6.64 2.85 14.14
N LYS A 254 -7.25 2.09 15.06
CA LYS A 254 -7.72 2.61 16.36
C LYS A 254 -6.57 2.98 17.30
N GLY A 255 -5.37 2.49 17.05
CA GLY A 255 -4.18 2.72 17.87
C GLY A 255 -2.93 2.14 17.22
N ASN A 256 -1.76 2.49 17.74
CA ASN A 256 -0.50 1.91 17.32
C ASN A 256 -0.17 0.69 18.22
N PRO A 257 -0.18 -0.55 17.70
CA PRO A 257 0.11 -1.74 18.50
C PRO A 257 1.55 -1.75 19.04
N TYR A 258 2.44 -0.94 18.46
CA TYR A 258 3.84 -0.85 18.86
C TYR A 258 4.13 0.30 19.83
N GLU A 259 3.15 1.08 20.30
CA GLU A 259 3.40 2.26 21.16
C GLU A 259 4.21 1.91 22.43
N ASN A 260 4.04 0.68 22.95
CA ASN A 260 4.75 0.17 24.13
C ASN A 260 5.80 -0.90 23.79
N HIS A 261 6.25 -0.99 22.54
CA HIS A 261 7.19 -2.02 22.11
C HIS A 261 8.53 -1.91 22.87
N GLU A 262 9.12 -3.06 23.22
CA GLU A 262 10.32 -3.11 24.05
C GLU A 262 11.55 -2.44 23.40
N TRP A 263 11.61 -2.42 22.07
CA TRP A 263 12.69 -1.76 21.33
C TRP A 263 12.43 -0.27 21.03
N LEU A 264 11.33 0.32 21.53
CA LEU A 264 11.15 1.77 21.49
C LEU A 264 11.88 2.46 22.64
N MET A 265 12.54 3.56 22.29
CA MET A 265 13.21 4.44 23.24
C MET A 265 12.21 5.40 23.88
N GLY A 266 11.52 4.94 24.92
CA GLY A 266 10.69 5.79 25.80
C GLY A 266 11.51 6.72 26.69
N VAL A 267 10.83 7.60 27.44
CA VAL A 267 11.47 8.61 28.30
C VAL A 267 12.39 7.98 29.35
N ASP A 268 11.95 6.91 30.01
CA ASP A 268 12.73 6.28 31.09
C ASP A 268 13.97 5.57 30.54
N LYS A 269 13.82 4.80 29.46
CA LYS A 269 14.95 4.18 28.75
C LYS A 269 15.94 5.22 28.23
N ALA A 270 15.45 6.38 27.76
CA ALA A 270 16.31 7.47 27.31
C ALA A 270 17.12 8.09 28.46
N ARG A 271 16.52 8.26 29.65
CA ARG A 271 17.22 8.73 30.86
C ARG A 271 18.28 7.72 31.30
N GLU A 272 17.90 6.45 31.36
CA GLU A 272 18.81 5.36 31.73
C GLU A 272 19.98 5.23 30.75
N SER A 273 19.70 5.32 29.45
CA SER A 273 20.73 5.33 28.39
C SER A 273 21.68 6.53 28.54
N SER A 274 21.16 7.70 28.91
CA SER A 274 21.98 8.89 29.18
C SER A 274 22.87 8.72 30.41
N ALA A 275 22.36 8.13 31.49
CA ALA A 275 23.13 7.82 32.69
C ALA A 275 24.28 6.84 32.38
N LEU A 276 23.96 5.73 31.71
CA LEU A 276 24.95 4.75 31.27
C LEU A 276 26.00 5.38 30.34
N SER A 277 25.61 6.30 29.46
CA SER A 277 26.55 6.99 28.58
C SER A 277 27.54 7.87 29.35
N SER A 278 27.10 8.52 30.44
CA SER A 278 27.99 9.28 31.32
C SER A 278 29.02 8.39 32.02
N LEU A 279 28.59 7.21 32.48
CA LEU A 279 29.49 6.21 33.08
C LEU A 279 30.49 5.66 32.06
N LEU A 280 30.05 5.29 30.85
CA LEU A 280 30.94 4.79 29.79
C LEU A 280 31.95 5.84 29.33
N CYS A 281 31.57 7.12 29.33
CA CYS A 281 32.47 8.24 29.05
C CYS A 281 33.36 8.66 30.23
N ARG A 282 33.29 7.97 31.40
CA ARG A 282 34.01 8.34 32.64
C ARG A 282 33.79 9.79 33.09
N ARG A 283 32.59 10.31 32.85
CA ARG A 283 32.16 11.63 33.35
C ARG A 283 31.57 11.56 34.75
N GLU A 284 30.98 10.41 35.06
CA GLU A 284 30.56 10.02 36.39
C GLU A 284 31.32 8.73 36.71
N GLU A 285 31.87 8.64 37.92
CA GLU A 285 32.55 7.43 38.40
C GLU A 285 31.65 6.59 39.30
N ASP A 286 30.64 7.21 39.91
CA ASP A 286 29.70 6.55 40.81
C ASP A 286 28.39 6.20 40.09
N ILE A 287 28.08 4.90 40.06
CA ILE A 287 26.85 4.35 39.49
C ILE A 287 25.62 4.90 40.23
N ARG A 288 25.68 5.05 41.55
CA ARG A 288 24.53 5.52 42.33
C ARG A 288 24.16 6.94 41.94
N THR A 289 25.16 7.81 41.87
CA THR A 289 25.00 9.20 41.41
C THR A 289 24.47 9.27 39.98
N ALA A 290 25.06 8.51 39.05
CA ALA A 290 24.64 8.54 37.64
C ALA A 290 23.21 8.02 37.43
N MET A 291 22.80 6.99 38.19
CA MET A 291 21.50 6.34 38.08
C MET A 291 20.43 6.97 38.99
N GLY A 292 20.79 7.96 39.81
CA GLY A 292 19.87 8.61 40.75
C GLY A 292 19.36 7.70 41.87
N ILE A 293 20.17 6.72 42.31
CA ILE A 293 19.81 5.77 43.38
C ILE A 293 20.02 6.47 44.73
N THR A 294 18.95 6.66 45.50
CA THR A 294 19.00 7.23 46.86
C THR A 294 19.21 6.12 47.90
N ASN A 295 19.79 6.44 49.07
CA ASN A 295 20.14 5.44 50.13
C ASN A 295 18.92 4.85 50.87
N THR A 296 17.73 4.87 50.30
CA THR A 296 16.49 4.46 50.95
C THR A 296 16.10 3.08 50.45
N GLN A 297 16.48 2.02 51.17
CA GLN A 297 16.13 0.62 50.86
C GLN A 297 14.62 0.44 50.62
N GLU A 298 14.20 0.66 49.39
CA GLU A 298 12.88 0.33 48.88
C GLU A 298 12.96 -1.00 48.12
N GLU A 299 11.88 -1.79 48.15
CA GLU A 299 11.80 -3.05 47.41
C GLU A 299 12.03 -2.80 45.91
N GLY A 300 13.14 -3.34 45.37
CA GLY A 300 13.53 -3.19 43.97
C GLY A 300 14.80 -2.39 43.72
N GLU A 301 15.46 -1.85 44.75
CA GLU A 301 16.78 -1.21 44.63
C GLU A 301 17.92 -2.20 44.32
N ILE A 302 18.97 -1.72 43.67
CA ILE A 302 20.16 -2.51 43.30
C ILE A 302 21.03 -2.68 44.55
N SER A 303 21.31 -3.93 44.96
CA SER A 303 22.15 -4.21 46.14
C SER A 303 23.61 -3.79 45.92
N ASP A 304 24.39 -3.66 46.99
CA ASP A 304 25.81 -3.30 46.91
C ASP A 304 26.62 -4.33 46.12
N GLU A 305 26.29 -5.62 46.26
CA GLU A 305 26.89 -6.68 45.46
C GLU A 305 26.54 -6.53 43.98
N GLN A 306 25.30 -6.17 43.67
CA GLN A 306 24.86 -5.92 42.29
C GLN A 306 25.52 -4.68 41.70
N ILE A 307 25.73 -3.61 42.50
CA ILE A 307 26.50 -2.43 42.09
C ILE A 307 27.94 -2.81 41.78
N ALA A 308 28.58 -3.64 42.62
CA ALA A 308 29.94 -4.11 42.36
C ALA A 308 30.04 -4.89 41.04
N VAL A 309 29.08 -5.79 40.78
CA VAL A 309 29.00 -6.52 39.50
C VAL A 309 28.80 -5.56 38.32
N LEU A 310 27.87 -4.60 38.44
CA LEU A 310 27.63 -3.60 37.40
C LEU A 310 28.88 -2.76 37.10
N THR A 311 29.62 -2.34 38.13
CA THR A 311 30.87 -1.59 37.98
C THR A 311 31.88 -2.37 37.13
N GLU A 312 32.08 -3.66 37.41
CA GLU A 312 32.99 -4.48 36.63
C GLU A 312 32.49 -4.68 35.19
N ARG A 313 31.18 -4.88 34.99
CA ARG A 313 30.57 -4.98 33.66
C ARG A 313 30.73 -3.71 32.85
N ILE A 314 30.51 -2.54 33.46
CA ILE A 314 30.68 -1.23 32.81
C ILE A 314 32.14 -1.02 32.43
N LYS A 315 33.08 -1.34 33.33
CA LYS A 315 34.51 -1.28 33.03
C LYS A 315 34.87 -2.18 31.84
N ARG A 316 34.35 -3.41 31.81
CA ARG A 316 34.56 -4.32 30.69
C ARG A 316 33.99 -3.79 29.38
N ILE A 317 32.81 -3.18 29.41
CA ILE A 317 32.22 -2.53 28.23
C ILE A 317 33.09 -1.35 27.77
N GLN A 318 33.62 -0.53 28.68
CA GLN A 318 34.54 0.54 28.32
C GLN A 318 35.80 0.01 27.62
N GLU A 319 36.37 -1.10 28.10
CA GLU A 319 37.52 -1.76 27.46
C GLU A 319 37.18 -2.20 26.03
N ILE A 320 36.04 -2.88 25.85
CA ILE A 320 35.57 -3.32 24.52
C ILE A 320 35.42 -2.12 23.56
N ILE A 321 34.73 -1.05 23.99
CA ILE A 321 34.54 0.14 23.15
C ILE A 321 35.90 0.74 22.80
N GLN A 322 36.83 0.81 23.75
CA GLN A 322 38.17 1.37 23.52
C GLN A 322 38.98 0.54 22.52
N GLU A 323 38.98 -0.80 22.65
CA GLU A 323 39.66 -1.71 21.73
C GLU A 323 39.12 -1.56 20.30
N GLU A 324 37.80 -1.54 20.14
CA GLU A 324 37.17 -1.39 18.81
C GLU A 324 37.35 0.01 18.24
N TRP A 325 37.38 1.06 19.08
CA TRP A 325 37.67 2.42 18.63
C TRP A 325 39.08 2.59 18.09
N VAL A 326 40.09 1.97 18.72
CA VAL A 326 41.48 2.05 18.21
C VAL A 326 41.53 1.52 16.78
N ARG A 327 40.92 0.35 16.53
CA ARG A 327 40.85 -0.24 15.18
C ARG A 327 40.09 0.65 14.20
N PHE A 328 38.93 1.14 14.61
CA PHE A 328 38.11 2.01 13.79
C PHE A 328 38.79 3.35 13.46
N ALA A 329 39.55 3.91 14.40
CA ALA A 329 40.35 5.11 14.18
C ALA A 329 41.47 4.86 13.16
N GLU A 330 42.11 3.69 13.21
CA GLU A 330 43.08 3.26 12.20
C GLU A 330 42.41 3.09 10.82
N ASP A 331 41.23 2.47 10.75
CA ASP A 331 40.48 2.32 9.50
C ASP A 331 40.08 3.69 8.91
N ILE A 332 39.65 4.66 9.74
CA ILE A 332 39.40 6.04 9.30
C ILE A 332 40.68 6.68 8.77
N ALA A 333 41.80 6.51 9.45
CA ALA A 333 43.09 7.07 9.04
C ALA A 333 43.55 6.51 7.69
N GLN A 334 43.34 5.21 7.47
CA GLN A 334 43.73 4.50 6.24
C GLN A 334 42.72 4.66 5.09
N SER A 335 41.49 5.08 5.37
CA SER A 335 40.45 5.22 4.35
C SER A 335 40.85 6.23 3.27
N ILE A 336 40.73 5.81 2.01
CA ILE A 336 40.94 6.66 0.82
C ILE A 336 39.71 7.51 0.48
N HIS A 337 38.56 7.21 1.10
CA HIS A 337 37.28 7.86 0.81
C HIS A 337 36.98 9.03 1.75
N ILE A 338 37.78 9.22 2.81
CA ILE A 338 37.64 10.31 3.77
C ILE A 338 38.73 11.34 3.51
N ALA A 339 38.37 12.62 3.41
CA ALA A 339 39.35 13.68 3.21
C ALA A 339 40.27 13.85 4.43
N GLU A 340 41.56 14.15 4.21
CA GLU A 340 42.56 14.28 5.29
C GLU A 340 42.18 15.27 6.39
N LEU A 341 41.57 16.40 6.03
CA LEU A 341 41.09 17.37 7.02
C LEU A 341 39.90 16.82 7.83
N GLU A 342 39.04 16.02 7.22
CA GLU A 342 37.89 15.41 7.90
C GLU A 342 38.34 14.31 8.86
N LYS A 343 39.34 13.50 8.50
CA LYS A 343 39.93 12.47 9.39
C LYS A 343 40.34 13.06 10.74
N ARG A 344 40.96 14.24 10.75
CA ARG A 344 41.39 14.95 11.97
C ARG A 344 40.24 15.41 12.86
N VAL A 345 39.06 15.63 12.26
CA VAL A 345 37.83 16.03 12.99
C VAL A 345 37.11 14.81 13.53
N LEU A 346 37.09 13.70 12.77
CA LEU A 346 36.48 12.44 13.21
C LEU A 346 37.28 11.80 14.34
N VAL A 347 38.60 11.84 14.26
CA VAL A 347 39.55 11.29 15.24
C VAL A 347 40.47 12.41 15.75
N PRO A 348 40.00 13.27 16.67
CA PRO A 348 40.81 14.36 17.19
C PRO A 348 41.89 13.85 18.15
N ASN A 349 43.05 14.52 18.15
CA ASN A 349 44.16 14.22 19.07
C ASN A 349 43.81 14.50 20.54
N ASP A 350 42.82 15.35 20.82
CA ASP A 350 42.29 15.62 22.16
C ASP A 350 40.78 15.31 22.20
N THR A 351 40.40 14.32 22.99
CA THR A 351 39.01 13.87 23.16
C THR A 351 38.26 14.65 24.24
N ARG A 352 38.90 15.60 24.93
CA ARG A 352 38.35 16.32 26.09
C ARG A 352 37.40 17.46 25.71
N THR A 353 37.43 17.97 24.48
CA THR A 353 36.62 19.12 24.04
C THR A 353 35.63 18.78 22.90
N GLY A 354 34.33 19.01 23.11
CA GLY A 354 33.26 18.87 22.10
C GLY A 354 32.59 17.48 21.94
N PRO A 355 31.47 17.38 21.19
CA PRO A 355 30.77 16.11 20.89
C PRO A 355 31.52 15.28 19.83
N THR A 356 32.57 14.57 20.25
CA THR A 356 33.39 13.70 19.39
C THR A 356 32.61 12.48 18.88
N LEU A 357 33.10 11.84 17.80
CA LEU A 357 32.55 10.57 17.31
C LEU A 357 32.60 9.49 18.38
N TRP A 358 33.69 9.46 19.16
CA TRP A 358 33.84 8.64 20.35
C TRP A 358 32.67 8.77 21.34
N ARG A 359 32.27 10.00 21.71
CA ARG A 359 31.12 10.22 22.60
C ARG A 359 29.81 9.75 21.99
N ALA A 360 29.63 9.93 20.69
CA ALA A 360 28.45 9.45 19.98
C ALA A 360 28.36 7.91 20.02
N ILE A 361 29.48 7.21 19.76
CA ILE A 361 29.55 5.74 19.85
C ILE A 361 29.19 5.26 21.25
N ASN A 362 29.76 5.87 22.30
CA ASN A 362 29.42 5.52 23.68
C ASN A 362 27.92 5.69 23.95
N GLY A 363 27.31 6.80 23.52
CA GLY A 363 25.86 7.02 23.64
C GLY A 363 25.03 5.99 22.87
N LEU A 364 25.47 5.59 21.67
CA LEU A 364 24.79 4.56 20.88
C LEU A 364 24.92 3.16 21.52
N VAL A 365 26.08 2.83 22.08
CA VAL A 365 26.29 1.58 22.83
C VAL A 365 25.39 1.56 24.07
N SER A 366 25.29 2.67 24.80
CA SER A 366 24.36 2.76 25.93
C SER A 366 22.91 2.56 25.51
N ARG A 367 22.49 3.11 24.36
CA ARG A 367 21.14 2.89 23.82
C ARG A 367 20.90 1.43 23.46
N PHE A 368 21.85 0.81 22.75
CA PHE A 368 21.79 -0.60 22.40
C PHE A 368 21.63 -1.46 23.65
N ILE A 369 22.45 -1.22 24.68
CA ILE A 369 22.41 -1.96 25.94
C ILE A 369 21.05 -1.85 26.62
N VAL A 370 20.52 -0.64 26.77
CA VAL A 370 19.25 -0.43 27.46
C VAL A 370 18.10 -1.12 26.72
N LEU A 371 18.12 -1.14 25.39
CA LEU A 371 17.09 -1.82 24.61
C LEU A 371 17.25 -3.35 24.60
N GLU A 372 18.48 -3.85 24.44
CA GLU A 372 18.76 -5.29 24.30
C GLU A 372 18.67 -6.04 25.63
N TYR A 373 19.07 -5.40 26.73
CA TYR A 373 19.12 -6.02 28.06
C TYR A 373 17.97 -5.57 28.97
N ALA A 374 16.94 -4.92 28.42
CA ALA A 374 15.81 -4.38 29.20
C ALA A 374 16.26 -3.49 30.38
N GLY A 375 17.22 -2.60 30.10
CA GLY A 375 17.83 -1.68 31.07
C GLY A 375 19.19 -2.12 31.61
N VAL A 376 19.80 -1.27 32.43
CA VAL A 376 21.12 -1.44 33.04
C VAL A 376 21.12 -2.62 34.00
N LYS A 377 20.03 -2.86 34.74
CA LYS A 377 19.91 -4.02 35.64
C LYS A 377 20.09 -5.35 34.90
N GLY A 378 19.66 -5.43 33.64
CA GLY A 378 19.82 -6.65 32.84
C GLY A 378 21.29 -7.00 32.54
N LEU A 379 22.21 -6.03 32.60
CA LEU A 379 23.65 -6.29 32.43
C LEU A 379 24.25 -7.19 33.51
N ILE A 380 23.66 -7.23 34.71
CA ILE A 380 24.17 -8.02 35.83
C ILE A 380 24.34 -9.48 35.43
N ASN A 381 23.33 -10.03 34.74
CA ASN A 381 23.26 -11.45 34.41
C ASN A 381 23.48 -11.77 32.94
N ASN A 382 23.33 -10.79 32.03
CA ASN A 382 23.14 -11.09 30.61
C ASN A 382 24.20 -10.49 29.68
N LEU A 383 25.28 -9.87 30.15
CA LEU A 383 26.28 -9.29 29.24
C LEU A 383 26.87 -10.36 28.30
N ARG A 384 26.55 -10.25 27.00
CA ARG A 384 27.11 -11.06 25.92
C ARG A 384 28.18 -10.24 25.20
N GLU A 385 29.44 -10.38 25.64
CA GLU A 385 30.56 -9.57 25.12
C GLU A 385 30.75 -9.73 23.61
N GLN A 386 30.70 -10.97 23.10
CA GLN A 386 30.92 -11.25 21.69
C GLN A 386 29.86 -10.58 20.80
N GLU A 387 28.60 -10.60 21.22
CA GLU A 387 27.52 -9.93 20.50
C GLU A 387 27.71 -8.40 20.51
N LEU A 388 28.10 -7.83 21.65
CA LEU A 388 28.39 -6.39 21.75
C LEU A 388 29.52 -5.98 20.79
N ILE A 389 30.60 -6.78 20.73
CA ILE A 389 31.72 -6.56 19.80
C ILE A 389 31.23 -6.61 18.35
N GLU A 390 30.42 -7.60 17.99
CA GLU A 390 29.87 -7.75 16.63
C GLU A 390 28.99 -6.57 16.24
N VAL A 391 28.11 -6.10 17.14
CA VAL A 391 27.25 -4.94 16.91
C VAL A 391 28.06 -3.65 16.72
N ILE A 392 29.07 -3.43 17.56
CA ILE A 392 29.95 -2.25 17.44
C ILE A 392 30.70 -2.29 16.10
N ARG A 393 31.31 -3.42 15.75
CA ARG A 393 32.04 -3.60 14.49
C ARG A 393 31.14 -3.44 13.28
N ASP A 394 29.96 -4.05 13.25
CA ASP A 394 29.01 -3.91 12.14
C ASP A 394 28.58 -2.44 11.95
N GLY A 395 28.31 -1.72 13.04
CA GLY A 395 28.00 -0.30 12.97
C GLY A 395 29.16 0.58 12.48
N MET A 396 30.39 0.31 12.94
CA MET A 396 31.60 1.01 12.48
C MET A 396 31.90 0.75 11.00
N ASN A 397 31.75 -0.50 10.54
CA ASN A 397 31.88 -0.85 9.13
C ASN A 397 30.82 -0.15 8.28
N ALA A 398 29.56 -0.11 8.76
CA ALA A 398 28.49 0.62 8.09
C ALA A 398 28.79 2.13 8.00
N PHE A 399 29.40 2.72 9.03
CA PHE A 399 29.85 4.12 9.00
C PHE A 399 30.88 4.36 7.89
N LEU A 400 31.90 3.50 7.74
CA LEU A 400 32.90 3.65 6.68
C LEU A 400 32.30 3.46 5.30
N LYS A 401 31.38 2.49 5.16
CA LYS A 401 30.72 2.19 3.90
C LYS A 401 29.91 3.37 3.35
N VAL A 402 29.39 4.25 4.22
CA VAL A 402 28.71 5.49 3.82
C VAL A 402 29.64 6.42 3.03
N TYR A 403 30.92 6.54 3.44
CA TYR A 403 31.89 7.37 2.72
C TYR A 403 32.27 6.79 1.36
N GLU A 404 32.30 5.46 1.26
CA GLU A 404 32.58 4.78 0.00
C GLU A 404 31.41 4.86 -1.00
N MET A 405 30.17 4.68 -0.53
CA MET A 405 29.01 4.43 -1.39
C MET A 405 27.96 5.53 -1.36
N ASP A 406 27.44 5.87 -0.18
CA ASP A 406 26.28 6.75 -0.01
C ASP A 406 26.61 8.20 -0.36
N ILE A 407 27.67 8.75 0.24
CA ILE A 407 28.06 10.16 0.09
C ILE A 407 28.27 10.53 -1.39
N PRO A 408 29.07 9.80 -2.20
CA PRO A 408 29.25 10.14 -3.61
C PRO A 408 27.96 10.17 -4.43
N LEU A 409 26.98 9.33 -4.09
CA LEU A 409 25.70 9.27 -4.78
C LEU A 409 24.74 10.39 -4.32
N TYR A 410 24.72 10.67 -3.02
CA TYR A 410 23.93 11.77 -2.46
C TYR A 410 24.48 13.14 -2.87
N ASP A 411 25.79 13.30 -3.03
CA ASP A 411 26.38 14.52 -3.56
C ASP A 411 25.85 14.83 -4.97
N LYS A 412 25.73 13.82 -5.83
CA LYS A 412 25.13 13.98 -7.17
C LYS A 412 23.67 14.41 -7.11
N LEU A 413 22.91 13.83 -6.18
CA LEU A 413 21.52 14.22 -5.93
C LEU A 413 21.42 15.68 -5.46
N TYR A 414 22.25 16.08 -4.50
CA TYR A 414 22.21 17.42 -3.93
C TYR A 414 22.71 18.47 -4.91
N GLU A 415 23.73 18.17 -5.71
CA GLU A 415 24.17 18.98 -6.85
C GLU A 415 23.01 19.22 -7.81
N GLU A 416 22.29 18.15 -8.21
CA GLU A 416 21.16 18.29 -9.12
C GLU A 416 20.02 19.15 -8.54
N PHE A 417 19.73 19.02 -7.24
CA PHE A 417 18.74 19.89 -6.60
C PHE A 417 19.25 21.32 -6.42
N ASP A 418 20.53 21.53 -6.13
CA ASP A 418 21.13 22.87 -6.06
C ASP A 418 21.09 23.53 -7.46
N ASP A 419 21.37 22.80 -8.54
CA ASP A 419 21.22 23.26 -9.93
C ASP A 419 19.77 23.64 -10.26
N ALA A 420 18.80 22.85 -9.79
CA ALA A 420 17.38 23.13 -9.99
C ALA A 420 16.92 24.43 -9.28
N ARG A 421 17.73 24.95 -8.34
CA ARG A 421 17.49 26.25 -7.67
C ARG A 421 18.07 27.46 -8.40
N VAL A 422 18.88 27.26 -9.44
CA VAL A 422 19.48 28.36 -10.18
C VAL A 422 18.36 29.18 -10.85
N GLY A 423 18.24 30.46 -10.49
CA GLY A 423 17.16 31.36 -10.92
C GLY A 423 16.12 31.65 -9.83
N GLN A 424 14.84 31.76 -10.19
CA GLN A 424 13.71 31.95 -9.25
C GLN A 424 12.97 30.65 -8.90
N ASN A 425 13.35 29.52 -9.49
CA ASN A 425 12.70 28.24 -9.23
C ASN A 425 13.24 27.67 -7.92
N ARG A 426 12.42 27.55 -6.87
CA ARG A 426 12.84 27.00 -5.57
C ARG A 426 12.03 25.72 -5.29
N PRO A 427 12.40 24.57 -5.86
CA PRO A 427 11.63 23.34 -5.65
C PRO A 427 11.71 22.89 -4.19
N MET A 428 10.58 22.39 -3.68
CA MET A 428 10.55 21.66 -2.42
C MET A 428 11.13 20.26 -2.63
N GLU A 429 12.18 19.91 -1.90
CA GLU A 429 12.73 18.55 -1.93
C GLU A 429 11.93 17.64 -0.99
N VAL A 430 11.45 16.50 -1.51
CA VAL A 430 10.73 15.50 -0.74
C VAL A 430 11.43 14.15 -0.85
N TYR A 431 11.94 13.67 0.27
CA TYR A 431 12.65 12.39 0.37
C TYR A 431 11.70 11.30 0.86
N LEU A 432 11.62 10.19 0.13
CA LEU A 432 10.61 9.16 0.34
C LEU A 432 11.16 7.89 0.99
N GLY A 433 10.33 7.32 1.87
CA GLY A 433 10.49 5.95 2.36
C GLY A 433 11.56 5.77 3.41
N ARG A 434 11.69 4.54 3.92
CA ARG A 434 12.66 4.21 4.98
C ARG A 434 14.11 4.33 4.50
N ASP A 435 14.34 4.15 3.19
CA ASP A 435 15.67 4.24 2.57
C ASP A 435 16.07 5.70 2.31
N GLY A 436 15.12 6.55 1.90
CA GLY A 436 15.37 7.96 1.63
C GLY A 436 15.72 8.80 2.87
N VAL A 437 15.55 8.25 4.08
CA VAL A 437 15.88 8.94 5.35
C VAL A 437 17.35 9.30 5.47
N TYR A 438 18.23 8.54 4.80
CA TYR A 438 19.67 8.77 4.82
C TYR A 438 20.03 10.00 3.99
N ALA A 439 19.60 10.03 2.73
CA ALA A 439 19.73 11.22 1.88
C ALA A 439 19.06 12.45 2.52
N TRP A 440 17.88 12.28 3.12
CA TRP A 440 17.26 13.38 3.86
C TRP A 440 18.12 13.87 5.05
N THR A 441 18.71 12.95 5.81
CA THR A 441 19.56 13.27 6.97
C THR A 441 20.76 14.11 6.52
N GLY A 442 21.45 13.70 5.45
CA GLY A 442 22.58 14.46 4.91
C GLY A 442 22.17 15.85 4.46
N ARG A 443 21.10 15.95 3.66
CA ARG A 443 20.60 17.22 3.15
C ARG A 443 20.12 18.17 4.25
N LYS A 444 19.42 17.66 5.26
CA LYS A 444 18.96 18.46 6.39
C LYS A 444 20.13 19.07 7.16
N ILE A 445 21.20 18.31 7.36
CA ILE A 445 22.41 18.82 8.02
C ILE A 445 23.11 19.85 7.15
N GLN A 446 23.15 19.63 5.84
CA GLN A 446 23.68 20.60 4.90
C GLN A 446 22.94 21.95 4.99
N ASP A 447 21.61 21.94 5.03
CA ASP A 447 20.77 23.12 5.23
C ASP A 447 21.08 23.81 6.57
N ILE A 448 21.09 23.06 7.67
CA ILE A 448 21.40 23.60 9.01
C ILE A 448 22.80 24.24 9.05
N ALA A 449 23.82 23.59 8.47
CA ALA A 449 25.19 24.09 8.47
C ALA A 449 25.33 25.37 7.63
N ARG A 450 24.72 25.42 6.44
CA ARG A 450 24.67 26.64 5.61
C ARG A 450 24.03 27.80 6.37
N TRP A 451 22.95 27.54 7.09
CA TRP A 451 22.31 28.55 7.94
C TRP A 451 23.16 28.96 9.12
N HIS A 452 23.84 28.03 9.78
CA HIS A 452 24.70 28.33 10.91
C HIS A 452 25.78 29.36 10.55
N ARG A 453 26.35 29.28 9.34
CA ARG A 453 27.40 30.18 8.85
C ARG A 453 26.94 31.58 8.46
N MET A 454 25.66 31.79 8.15
CA MET A 454 25.19 33.10 7.71
C MET A 454 25.20 34.12 8.86
N ASP A 455 25.69 35.32 8.57
CA ASP A 455 25.67 36.45 9.50
C ASP A 455 24.23 36.78 9.95
N PRO A 456 23.98 37.04 11.25
CA PRO A 456 22.63 37.33 11.76
C PRO A 456 21.91 38.48 11.04
N LYS A 457 22.62 39.54 10.64
CA LYS A 457 22.04 40.68 9.91
C LYS A 457 21.68 40.30 8.48
N VAL A 458 22.45 39.39 7.87
CA VAL A 458 22.12 38.82 6.56
C VAL A 458 20.86 37.96 6.64
N LYS A 459 20.72 37.14 7.70
CA LYS A 459 19.49 36.35 7.96
C LYS A 459 18.26 37.24 8.12
N GLU A 460 18.39 38.33 8.88
CA GLU A 460 17.30 39.27 9.13
C GLU A 460 16.87 40.00 7.85
N ARG A 461 17.84 40.45 7.04
CA ARG A 461 17.58 41.04 5.72
C ARG A 461 16.89 40.06 4.76
N ILE A 462 17.38 38.82 4.66
CA ILE A 462 16.78 37.78 3.83
C ILE A 462 15.31 37.53 4.24
N ARG A 463 15.03 37.47 5.54
CA ARG A 463 13.67 37.33 6.08
C ARG A 463 12.80 38.55 5.76
N ALA A 464 13.33 39.76 5.90
CA ALA A 464 12.60 41.00 5.63
C ALA A 464 12.26 41.17 4.13
N GLU A 465 13.13 40.69 3.24
CA GLU A 465 12.93 40.71 1.79
C GLU A 465 12.02 39.59 1.28
N GLY A 466 11.56 38.68 2.16
CA GLY A 466 10.77 37.50 1.75
C GLY A 466 11.56 36.48 0.92
N ASN A 467 12.89 36.60 0.87
CA ASN A 467 13.75 35.67 0.18
C ASN A 467 13.93 34.40 1.04
N ILE A 468 13.63 33.22 0.50
CA ILE A 468 13.87 31.94 1.16
C ILE A 468 15.12 31.32 0.53
N LEU A 469 16.23 31.37 1.25
CA LEU A 469 17.47 30.64 0.95
C LEU A 469 17.49 29.23 1.59
N GLU A 470 16.47 28.90 2.38
CA GLU A 470 16.34 27.67 3.14
C GLU A 470 15.84 26.51 2.26
N ILE A 471 16.53 25.37 2.31
CA ILE A 471 16.16 24.18 1.53
C ILE A 471 14.90 23.54 2.12
N ARG A 472 14.82 23.46 3.46
CA ARG A 472 13.72 22.81 4.22
C ARG A 472 13.31 21.46 3.63
N PRO A 473 14.26 20.50 3.48
CA PRO A 473 13.95 19.22 2.86
C PRO A 473 12.90 18.46 3.68
N LYS A 474 11.88 17.95 3.01
CA LYS A 474 10.79 17.16 3.61
C LYS A 474 11.13 15.68 3.58
N TYR A 475 10.67 14.96 4.59
CA TYR A 475 10.79 13.51 4.69
C TYR A 475 9.43 12.92 4.97
N ILE A 476 9.04 11.88 4.25
CA ILE A 476 7.78 11.19 4.49
C ILE A 476 7.90 9.68 4.23
N VAL A 477 7.34 8.90 5.13
CA VAL A 477 7.18 7.46 4.99
C VAL A 477 5.85 7.20 4.29
N TYR A 478 5.91 6.76 3.03
CA TYR A 478 4.75 6.43 2.19
C TYR A 478 4.93 5.01 1.62
N PRO A 479 4.67 3.95 2.41
CA PRO A 479 4.87 2.57 1.98
C PRO A 479 3.92 2.17 0.86
N ARG A 480 4.20 1.03 0.22
CA ARG A 480 3.27 0.41 -0.76
C ARG A 480 1.89 0.12 -0.16
N TYR A 481 1.81 -0.12 1.15
CA TYR A 481 0.53 -0.26 1.86
C TYR A 481 -0.34 0.99 1.67
N ILE A 482 0.19 2.20 1.94
CA ILE A 482 -0.55 3.44 1.74
C ILE A 482 -0.96 3.57 0.27
N LYS A 483 -0.03 3.35 -0.66
CA LYS A 483 -0.33 3.41 -2.10
C LYS A 483 -1.51 2.50 -2.49
N ASN A 484 -1.52 1.26 -2.02
CA ASN A 484 -2.43 0.23 -2.54
C ASN A 484 -3.74 0.10 -1.76
N ASN A 485 -3.73 0.43 -0.46
CA ASN A 485 -4.83 0.11 0.45
C ASN A 485 -5.48 1.34 1.09
N VAL A 486 -4.85 2.51 1.04
CA VAL A 486 -5.38 3.72 1.66
C VAL A 486 -6.14 4.56 0.62
N PRO A 487 -7.36 5.04 0.93
CA PRO A 487 -8.13 5.86 0.00
C PRO A 487 -7.47 7.20 -0.31
N TYR A 488 -7.86 7.79 -1.45
CA TYR A 488 -7.36 9.09 -1.92
C TYR A 488 -7.43 10.18 -0.85
N ILE A 489 -8.56 10.30 -0.14
CA ILE A 489 -8.75 11.40 0.80
C ILE A 489 -7.80 11.30 2.00
N VAL A 490 -7.54 10.08 2.48
CA VAL A 490 -6.61 9.86 3.59
C VAL A 490 -5.18 10.14 3.14
N LYS A 491 -4.81 9.71 1.92
CA LYS A 491 -3.51 10.06 1.31
C LYS A 491 -3.34 11.57 1.19
N ARG A 492 -4.36 12.29 0.72
CA ARG A 492 -4.34 13.75 0.61
C ARG A 492 -4.17 14.41 1.97
N ALA A 493 -4.97 14.04 2.97
CA ALA A 493 -4.84 14.55 4.34
C ALA A 493 -3.45 14.26 4.94
N TYR A 494 -2.90 13.07 4.67
CA TYR A 494 -1.56 12.68 5.11
C TYR A 494 -0.43 13.50 4.48
N LEU A 495 -0.60 13.96 3.22
CA LEU A 495 0.36 14.84 2.54
C LEU A 495 0.20 16.32 2.96
N GLU A 496 -1.05 16.79 3.08
CA GLU A 496 -1.36 18.17 3.45
C GLU A 496 -0.87 18.50 4.87
N GLN A 497 -1.00 17.59 5.84
CA GLN A 497 -0.47 17.80 7.20
C GLN A 497 1.06 18.00 7.21
N GLU A 498 1.78 17.37 6.27
CA GLU A 498 3.22 17.51 6.13
C GLU A 498 3.61 18.74 5.30
N GLN A 499 2.61 19.53 4.88
CA GLN A 499 2.76 20.70 4.02
C GLN A 499 3.47 20.30 2.73
N ILE A 500 2.97 19.27 2.06
CA ILE A 500 3.40 18.83 0.73
C ILE A 500 2.23 19.08 -0.22
N SER A 501 2.28 20.19 -0.95
CA SER A 501 1.23 20.65 -1.87
C SER A 501 1.79 21.01 -3.25
N ILE A 502 0.92 21.07 -4.27
CA ILE A 502 1.33 21.39 -5.65
C ILE A 502 1.95 22.79 -5.75
N ASP A 503 1.43 23.73 -4.96
CA ASP A 503 1.81 25.14 -4.87
C ASP A 503 3.27 25.33 -4.45
N GLN A 504 3.82 24.35 -3.72
CA GLN A 504 5.19 24.36 -3.21
C GLN A 504 6.20 23.75 -4.19
N ASN A 505 5.76 23.41 -5.41
CA ASN A 505 6.62 22.93 -6.48
C ASN A 505 7.52 21.73 -6.07
N PRO A 506 6.95 20.63 -5.56
CA PRO A 506 7.73 19.52 -5.04
C PRO A 506 8.50 18.76 -6.13
N MET A 507 9.69 18.32 -5.77
CA MET A 507 10.50 17.32 -6.45
C MET A 507 10.76 16.16 -5.48
N PHE A 508 10.58 14.95 -5.97
CA PHE A 508 10.60 13.75 -5.14
C PHE A 508 11.83 12.92 -5.40
N PHE A 509 12.46 12.48 -4.32
CA PHE A 509 13.55 11.53 -4.32
C PHE A 509 13.07 10.20 -3.73
N ASP A 510 13.37 9.10 -4.44
CA ASP A 510 13.15 7.73 -4.01
C ASP A 510 14.39 6.90 -4.39
N THR A 511 14.75 5.92 -3.58
CA THR A 511 15.89 5.04 -3.90
C THR A 511 15.51 3.98 -4.94
N GLY A 512 14.22 3.64 -5.03
CA GLY A 512 13.72 2.51 -5.79
C GLY A 512 13.74 2.63 -7.32
N TYR A 513 13.42 1.52 -7.98
CA TYR A 513 13.61 1.34 -9.43
C TYR A 513 12.58 2.04 -10.31
N THR A 514 11.28 1.92 -9.99
CA THR A 514 10.20 2.40 -10.86
C THR A 514 9.68 3.78 -10.47
N GLY A 515 9.81 4.20 -9.21
CA GLY A 515 9.20 5.44 -8.72
C GLY A 515 7.67 5.40 -8.65
N SER A 516 7.08 4.22 -8.46
CA SER A 516 5.62 4.09 -8.41
C SER A 516 4.97 4.71 -7.17
N ILE A 517 5.75 4.96 -6.11
CA ILE A 517 5.32 5.68 -4.91
C ILE A 517 5.26 7.20 -5.17
N PRO A 518 6.35 7.86 -5.63
CA PRO A 518 6.27 9.28 -5.97
C PRO A 518 5.23 9.57 -7.06
N GLU A 519 5.03 8.66 -8.01
CA GLU A 519 3.97 8.78 -9.02
C GLU A 519 2.56 8.77 -8.41
N ASP A 520 2.27 7.90 -7.44
CA ASP A 520 0.98 7.89 -6.73
C ASP A 520 0.76 9.19 -5.96
N ILE A 521 1.77 9.66 -5.23
CA ILE A 521 1.72 10.93 -4.50
C ILE A 521 1.39 12.09 -5.45
N MET A 522 2.11 12.18 -6.58
CA MET A 522 1.87 13.27 -7.54
C MET A 522 0.48 13.19 -8.19
N LYS A 523 -0.06 11.99 -8.42
CA LYS A 523 -1.45 11.82 -8.86
C LYS A 523 -2.44 12.30 -7.81
N VAL A 524 -2.20 12.00 -6.53
CA VAL A 524 -3.02 12.51 -5.41
C VAL A 524 -3.02 14.05 -5.38
N MET A 525 -1.87 14.65 -5.68
CA MET A 525 -1.69 16.11 -5.75
C MET A 525 -2.24 16.76 -7.04
N GLY A 526 -2.66 15.95 -8.03
CA GLY A 526 -3.27 16.46 -9.27
C GLY A 526 -2.29 16.84 -10.39
N PHE A 527 -1.03 16.38 -10.34
CA PHE A 527 -0.07 16.64 -11.43
C PHE A 527 -0.45 15.93 -12.73
N LYS A 528 -0.14 16.56 -13.87
CA LYS A 528 -0.31 15.94 -15.19
C LYS A 528 0.82 14.93 -15.46
N PRO A 529 0.59 13.86 -16.25
CA PRO A 529 1.61 12.83 -16.51
C PRO A 529 2.96 13.38 -17.00
N LYS A 530 2.96 14.41 -17.86
CA LYS A 530 4.21 15.04 -18.33
C LYS A 530 4.99 15.76 -17.23
N GLU A 531 4.28 16.35 -16.26
CA GLU A 531 4.90 17.05 -15.13
C GLU A 531 5.50 16.04 -14.14
N ILE A 532 4.83 14.89 -13.96
CA ILE A 532 5.27 13.81 -13.07
C ILE A 532 6.68 13.35 -13.42
N GLU A 533 6.95 13.01 -14.69
CA GLU A 533 8.25 12.49 -15.12
C GLU A 533 9.40 13.44 -14.75
N SER A 534 9.20 14.74 -14.95
CA SER A 534 10.25 15.74 -14.72
C SER A 534 10.61 15.96 -13.24
N ARG A 535 9.75 15.51 -12.32
CA ARG A 535 9.83 15.81 -10.88
C ARG A 535 10.30 14.65 -10.02
N ILE A 536 10.47 13.46 -10.59
CA ILE A 536 10.90 12.26 -9.87
C ILE A 536 12.41 12.05 -10.08
N ARG A 537 13.14 11.77 -9.00
CA ARG A 537 14.55 11.39 -8.99
C ARG A 537 14.75 10.07 -8.28
N LEU A 538 15.36 9.13 -8.99
CA LEU A 538 15.57 7.75 -8.57
C LEU A 538 17.05 7.39 -8.62
N LEU A 539 17.54 6.67 -7.61
CA LEU A 539 18.92 6.16 -7.62
C LEU A 539 19.07 4.91 -8.50
N SER A 540 18.20 3.92 -8.36
CA SER A 540 18.41 2.60 -8.97
C SER A 540 17.80 2.42 -10.37
N THR A 541 17.14 3.44 -10.93
CA THR A 541 16.39 3.33 -12.20
C THR A 541 17.26 3.32 -13.47
N ASP A 542 16.81 2.60 -14.50
CA ASP A 542 17.40 2.67 -15.84
C ASP A 542 16.83 3.82 -16.69
N THR A 543 15.69 4.39 -16.28
CA THR A 543 15.00 5.47 -16.97
C THR A 543 15.82 6.76 -16.88
N ALA A 544 16.33 7.26 -18.01
CA ALA A 544 17.23 8.42 -18.01
C ALA A 544 16.60 9.68 -17.41
N ASP A 545 15.31 9.93 -17.68
CA ASP A 545 14.61 11.13 -17.22
C ASP A 545 14.36 11.15 -15.69
N ARG A 546 14.25 9.96 -15.08
CA ARG A 546 14.05 9.80 -13.64
C ARG A 546 15.35 9.54 -12.88
N ARG A 547 16.45 9.15 -13.53
CA ARG A 547 17.71 8.82 -12.83
C ARG A 547 18.40 10.09 -12.35
N VAL A 548 18.93 10.07 -11.12
CA VAL A 548 19.81 11.14 -10.63
C VAL A 548 20.97 11.34 -11.60
N ARG A 549 21.21 12.59 -12.00
CA ARG A 549 22.25 12.93 -12.97
C ARG A 549 23.63 12.53 -12.47
N GLY A 550 24.43 11.96 -13.36
CA GLY A 550 25.79 11.51 -13.03
C GLY A 550 25.88 10.16 -12.31
N VAL A 551 24.77 9.55 -11.88
CA VAL A 551 24.78 8.17 -11.33
C VAL A 551 24.90 7.15 -12.48
N PRO A 552 25.95 6.31 -12.49
CA PRO A 552 26.14 5.28 -13.51
C PRO A 552 25.14 4.13 -13.40
N LYS A 553 24.72 3.54 -14.53
CA LYS A 553 23.77 2.40 -14.55
C LYS A 553 24.31 1.15 -13.84
N ASN A 554 25.62 0.91 -13.91
CA ASN A 554 26.26 -0.24 -13.26
C ASN A 554 26.33 -0.12 -11.73
N MET A 555 25.98 1.03 -11.15
CA MET A 555 25.92 1.20 -9.68
C MET A 555 24.69 0.54 -9.04
N ARG A 556 23.73 0.06 -9.83
CA ARG A 556 22.47 -0.50 -9.34
C ARG A 556 22.67 -1.59 -8.28
N THR A 557 23.59 -2.54 -8.50
CA THR A 557 23.84 -3.61 -7.53
C THR A 557 24.33 -3.06 -6.19
N GLY A 558 25.26 -2.09 -6.22
CA GLY A 558 25.76 -1.45 -5.00
C GLY A 558 24.68 -0.62 -4.28
N ILE A 559 23.80 0.06 -5.02
CA ILE A 559 22.66 0.79 -4.45
C ILE A 559 21.70 -0.19 -3.74
N LEU A 560 21.38 -1.32 -4.37
CA LEU A 560 20.51 -2.33 -3.76
C LEU A 560 21.12 -2.90 -2.48
N GLU A 561 22.40 -3.28 -2.53
CA GLU A 561 23.09 -3.93 -1.43
C GLU A 561 23.34 -3.00 -0.24
N TYR A 562 23.80 -1.78 -0.51
CA TYR A 562 24.33 -0.89 0.54
C TYR A 562 23.41 0.28 0.91
N ILE A 563 22.41 0.61 0.08
CA ILE A 563 21.46 1.70 0.36
C ILE A 563 20.06 1.12 0.62
N GLU A 564 19.45 0.44 -0.35
CA GLU A 564 18.07 -0.06 -0.21
C GLU A 564 17.97 -1.19 0.85
N ASN A 565 18.99 -2.04 0.97
CA ASN A 565 19.04 -3.10 1.99
C ASN A 565 19.76 -2.68 3.28
N ASN A 566 20.11 -1.39 3.43
CA ASN A 566 20.76 -0.93 4.65
C ASN A 566 19.79 -1.00 5.86
N ALA A 567 20.36 -0.94 7.06
CA ALA A 567 19.63 -0.97 8.32
C ALA A 567 18.57 0.14 8.39
N LYS A 568 17.52 -0.06 9.16
CA LYS A 568 16.39 0.88 9.29
C LYS A 568 15.98 0.95 10.76
N GLY A 569 15.35 2.05 11.18
CA GLY A 569 14.82 2.17 12.54
C GLY A 569 13.51 1.39 12.78
N GLU A 570 12.83 1.01 11.70
CA GLU A 570 11.52 0.37 11.71
C GLU A 570 11.35 -0.55 10.49
N HIS A 571 10.48 -1.55 10.62
CA HIS A 571 10.01 -2.42 9.55
C HIS A 571 9.09 -1.67 8.57
N GLY A 572 8.61 -2.35 7.53
CA GLY A 572 7.74 -1.71 6.55
C GLY A 572 6.42 -1.29 7.20
N ALA A 573 6.00 -0.05 6.97
CA ALA A 573 4.75 0.44 7.54
C ALA A 573 3.53 -0.35 7.02
N GLU A 574 2.66 -0.73 7.95
CA GLU A 574 1.54 -1.66 7.78
C GLU A 574 0.17 -1.01 7.95
N GLY A 575 0.14 0.25 8.39
CA GLY A 575 -1.09 0.98 8.66
C GLY A 575 -0.86 2.48 8.82
N LEU A 576 -1.97 3.20 8.97
CA LEU A 576 -2.01 4.60 9.39
C LEU A 576 -2.92 4.71 10.60
N TRP A 577 -2.62 5.60 11.54
CA TRP A 577 -3.49 5.88 12.68
C TRP A 577 -3.53 7.37 12.98
N LEU A 578 -4.59 7.83 13.63
CA LEU A 578 -4.67 9.20 14.15
C LEU A 578 -4.08 9.20 15.57
N ASN A 579 -2.90 9.79 15.74
CA ASN A 579 -2.29 9.92 17.05
C ASN A 579 -3.09 10.93 17.89
N PRO A 580 -3.74 10.50 18.99
CA PRO A 580 -4.61 11.37 19.78
C PRO A 580 -3.85 12.45 20.55
N LYS A 581 -2.53 12.26 20.78
CA LYS A 581 -1.68 13.23 21.48
C LYS A 581 -1.26 14.38 20.56
N THR A 582 -1.00 14.08 19.29
CA THR A 582 -0.49 15.07 18.32
C THR A 582 -1.57 15.58 17.37
N GLY A 583 -2.69 14.86 17.24
CA GLY A 583 -3.74 15.12 16.25
C GLY A 583 -3.32 14.81 14.82
N LYS A 584 -2.15 14.16 14.62
CA LYS A 584 -1.58 13.86 13.31
C LYS A 584 -1.86 12.44 12.86
N ILE A 585 -1.93 12.24 11.55
CA ILE A 585 -1.95 10.91 10.95
C ILE A 585 -0.50 10.40 10.90
N GLU A 586 -0.22 9.30 11.57
CA GLU A 586 1.11 8.71 11.63
C GLU A 586 1.08 7.30 11.02
N HIS A 587 2.19 6.86 10.45
CA HIS A 587 2.31 5.47 9.99
C HIS A 587 2.54 4.54 11.18
N ILE A 588 2.05 3.32 11.05
CA ILE A 588 2.32 2.22 11.99
C ILE A 588 3.42 1.36 11.39
N ALA A 589 4.50 1.16 12.13
CA ALA A 589 5.57 0.25 11.78
C ALA A 589 6.18 -0.36 13.06
N GLU A 590 6.50 -1.64 12.98
CA GLU A 590 7.24 -2.33 14.04
C GLU A 590 8.67 -1.78 14.13
N PRO A 591 9.19 -1.41 15.31
CA PRO A 591 10.58 -1.03 15.48
C PRO A 591 11.51 -2.19 15.12
N THR A 592 12.67 -1.91 14.53
CA THR A 592 13.67 -2.97 14.28
C THR A 592 14.41 -3.36 15.56
N ARG A 593 15.14 -4.48 15.52
CA ARG A 593 15.95 -4.97 16.64
C ARG A 593 17.01 -3.94 17.07
N PRO A 594 17.43 -3.91 18.36
CA PRO A 594 18.40 -2.94 18.86
C PRO A 594 19.71 -2.89 18.06
N LYS A 595 20.21 -4.04 17.58
CA LYS A 595 21.40 -4.11 16.72
C LYS A 595 21.23 -3.38 15.37
N GLU A 596 20.05 -3.50 14.75
CA GLU A 596 19.74 -2.82 13.49
C GLU A 596 19.58 -1.32 13.72
N GLN A 597 18.94 -0.94 14.83
CA GLN A 597 18.86 0.47 15.24
C GLN A 597 20.24 1.08 15.51
N PHE A 598 21.18 0.33 16.14
CA PHE A 598 22.56 0.77 16.34
C PHE A 598 23.25 1.06 15.00
N ARG A 599 23.19 0.11 14.06
CA ARG A 599 23.75 0.29 12.71
C ARG A 599 23.10 1.45 11.98
N TYR A 600 21.77 1.58 12.03
CA TYR A 600 21.02 2.71 11.47
C TYR A 600 21.52 4.06 12.00
N GLN A 601 21.77 4.18 13.31
CA GLN A 601 22.30 5.41 13.87
C GLN A 601 23.77 5.66 13.51
N MET A 602 24.59 4.62 13.36
CA MET A 602 25.98 4.77 12.89
C MET A 602 26.05 5.30 11.46
N VAL A 603 25.20 4.81 10.56
CA VAL A 603 25.05 5.36 9.19
C VAL A 603 24.68 6.85 9.24
N ARG A 604 23.73 7.23 10.11
CA ARG A 604 23.36 8.64 10.31
C ARG A 604 24.50 9.48 10.86
N GLN A 605 25.31 8.94 11.78
CA GLN A 605 26.48 9.66 12.30
C GLN A 605 27.49 10.01 11.19
N ALA A 606 27.74 9.09 10.25
CA ALA A 606 28.62 9.36 9.10
C ALA A 606 28.09 10.54 8.27
N LEU A 607 26.83 10.47 7.84
CA LEU A 607 26.19 11.50 7.03
C LEU A 607 26.15 12.86 7.75
N MET A 608 25.75 12.87 9.02
CA MET A 608 25.66 14.10 9.80
C MET A 608 27.03 14.77 9.95
N ARG A 609 28.08 13.99 10.20
CA ARG A 609 29.43 14.54 10.41
C ARG A 609 30.03 15.03 9.10
N HIS A 610 29.88 14.27 8.02
CA HIS A 610 30.38 14.64 6.71
C HIS A 610 29.76 15.95 6.21
N TYR A 611 28.44 16.02 6.11
CA TYR A 611 27.79 17.21 5.58
C TYR A 611 27.93 18.44 6.49
N TRP A 612 28.04 18.25 7.80
CA TRP A 612 28.40 19.33 8.72
C TRP A 612 29.83 19.82 8.48
N PHE A 613 30.79 18.90 8.31
CA PHE A 613 32.19 19.22 8.06
C PHE A 613 32.36 19.95 6.73
N VAL A 614 31.85 19.40 5.63
CA VAL A 614 31.97 19.97 4.29
C VAL A 614 31.39 21.38 4.26
N GLU A 615 30.17 21.58 4.78
CA GLU A 615 29.54 22.90 4.75
C GLU A 615 30.18 23.91 5.70
N ASN A 616 30.97 23.51 6.70
CA ASN A 616 31.71 24.45 7.56
C ASN A 616 33.13 24.75 7.06
N ASN A 617 33.64 23.98 6.10
CA ASN A 617 34.99 24.13 5.54
C ASN A 617 35.01 24.49 4.04
N ARG A 618 33.84 24.63 3.40
CA ARG A 618 33.67 25.34 2.12
C ARG A 618 33.98 26.83 2.25
#